data_AF-A0A6G1RFM6-F1
#
_entry.id   AF-A0A6G1RFM6-F1
#
_cell.length_a   1.000
_cell.length_b   1.000
_cell.length_c   1.000
_cell.angle_alpha   90.00
_cell.angle_beta   90.00
_cell.angle_gamma   90.00
#
_symmetry.space_group_name_H-M   'P 1'
#
loop_
_entity.id
_entity.type
_entity.pdbx_description
1 polymer ?
#
loop_
_entity_poly.entity_id
_entity_poly.type
_entity_poly.pdbx_seq_one_letter_code
_entity_poly.pdbx_strand_id
1 'polypeptide(L)'
;RLESLICRVGEKSTTSLESNLEGLAGVLEADLPNYKSKILRILCTVARLLPEKLTIYTTLVGLLNARNYNFGGEFVEAMIRQLKECLKVNMYNEAEYLVRFLSDLVNCHVIAAPSMVAMFEKFVSVTQEEDIPQVRCDWYVFAFLSSLPWVGKELYEKKDAEIDCLLSHTESYLKRRQKIHVP
;
A
#
# COMPACT_ATOMS: atom_id res chain seq x y z
N ARG A 1 -12.41 21.21 -6.85
CA ARG A 1 -13.44 20.70 -5.92
C ARG A 1 -13.12 19.29 -5.41
N LEU A 2 -13.18 18.23 -6.23
CA LEU A 2 -12.90 16.83 -5.81
C LEU A 2 -11.59 16.65 -5.05
N GLU A 3 -10.50 17.21 -5.58
CA GLU A 3 -9.18 17.14 -4.94
C GLU A 3 -9.16 17.78 -3.55
N SER A 4 -9.78 18.96 -3.38
CA SER A 4 -9.88 19.61 -2.08
C SER A 4 -10.71 18.80 -1.08
N LEU A 5 -11.78 18.11 -1.53
CA LEU A 5 -12.56 17.24 -0.66
C LEU A 5 -11.74 16.04 -0.17
N ILE A 6 -11.01 15.38 -1.09
CA ILE A 6 -10.17 14.23 -0.76
C ILE A 6 -9.03 14.67 0.16
N CYS A 7 -8.31 15.76 -0.13
CA CYS A 7 -7.18 16.18 0.71
C CYS A 7 -7.60 16.61 2.12
N ARG A 8 -8.81 17.17 2.29
CA ARG A 8 -9.29 17.68 3.58
C ARG A 8 -9.93 16.63 4.48
N VAL A 9 -10.26 15.44 3.99
CA VAL A 9 -10.87 14.39 4.83
C VAL A 9 -9.91 13.98 5.94
N GLY A 10 -10.37 13.97 7.19
CA GLY A 10 -9.50 13.74 8.36
C GLY A 10 -8.87 14.99 8.98
N GLU A 11 -9.11 16.18 8.43
CA GLU A 11 -8.86 17.44 9.13
C GLU A 11 -9.94 17.71 10.19
N LYS A 12 -9.72 18.76 11.01
CA LYS A 12 -10.66 19.19 12.04
C LYS A 12 -12.05 19.45 11.43
N SER A 13 -13.05 18.73 11.93
CA SER A 13 -14.45 18.85 11.52
C SER A 13 -15.37 18.88 12.74
N THR A 14 -16.61 19.35 12.56
CA THR A 14 -17.68 19.27 13.55
C THR A 14 -18.36 17.90 13.60
N THR A 15 -18.12 17.06 12.59
CA THR A 15 -18.65 15.70 12.42
C THR A 15 -17.55 14.65 12.58
N SER A 16 -17.94 13.42 12.92
CA SER A 16 -16.99 12.30 13.09
C SER A 16 -16.28 11.94 11.80
N LEU A 17 -15.11 11.30 11.92
CA LEU A 17 -14.32 10.87 10.76
C LEU A 17 -15.09 9.85 9.91
N GLU A 18 -15.81 8.93 10.55
CA GLU A 18 -16.64 7.90 9.90
C GLU A 18 -17.73 8.55 9.06
N SER A 19 -18.44 9.54 9.62
CA SER A 19 -19.48 10.29 8.90
C SER A 19 -18.90 11.05 7.70
N ASN A 20 -17.71 11.64 7.85
CA ASN A 20 -17.04 12.34 6.76
C ASN A 20 -16.57 11.40 5.65
N LEU A 21 -16.05 10.23 6.00
CA LEU A 21 -15.63 9.20 5.04
C LEU A 21 -16.82 8.62 4.28
N GLU A 22 -17.90 8.31 4.98
CA GLU A 22 -19.13 7.79 4.38
C GLU A 22 -19.77 8.80 3.41
N GLY A 23 -19.87 10.07 3.84
CA GLY A 23 -20.36 11.14 2.99
C GLY A 23 -19.46 11.38 1.77
N LEU A 24 -18.14 11.37 1.94
CA LEU A 24 -17.21 11.52 0.83
C LEU A 24 -17.28 10.34 -0.15
N ALA A 25 -17.41 9.11 0.34
CA ALA A 25 -17.56 7.93 -0.51
C ALA A 25 -18.81 8.05 -1.40
N GLY A 26 -19.95 8.50 -0.84
CA GLY A 26 -21.16 8.74 -1.62
C GLY A 26 -21.01 9.84 -2.67
N VAL A 27 -20.32 10.94 -2.34
CA VAL A 27 -20.03 12.02 -3.31
C VAL A 27 -19.14 11.52 -4.46
N LEU A 28 -18.08 10.78 -4.13
CA LEU A 28 -17.15 10.25 -5.14
C LEU A 28 -17.83 9.21 -6.03
N GLU A 29 -18.66 8.32 -5.46
CA GLU A 29 -19.46 7.34 -6.19
C GLU A 29 -20.37 8.01 -7.23
N ALA A 30 -21.11 9.04 -6.83
CA ALA A 30 -22.01 9.79 -7.72
C ALA A 30 -21.26 10.47 -8.88
N ASP A 31 -20.01 10.86 -8.66
CA ASP A 31 -19.16 11.52 -9.65
C ASP A 31 -18.35 10.54 -10.53
N LEU A 32 -18.33 9.23 -10.22
CA LEU A 32 -17.61 8.22 -11.00
C LEU A 32 -17.94 8.24 -12.51
N PRO A 33 -19.21 8.33 -12.96
CA PRO A 33 -19.54 8.26 -14.38
C PRO A 33 -18.81 9.30 -15.25
N ASN A 34 -18.53 10.48 -14.69
CA ASN A 34 -17.90 11.59 -15.41
C ASN A 34 -16.44 11.82 -15.00
N TYR A 35 -16.04 11.42 -13.79
CA TYR A 35 -14.77 11.81 -13.19
C TYR A 35 -13.91 10.64 -12.69
N LYS A 36 -14.25 9.37 -12.99
CA LYS A 36 -13.50 8.18 -12.53
C LYS A 36 -11.98 8.31 -12.71
N SER A 37 -11.51 8.67 -13.90
CA SER A 37 -10.07 8.82 -14.17
C SER A 37 -9.39 9.87 -13.26
N LYS A 38 -10.08 10.99 -13.02
CA LYS A 38 -9.58 12.06 -12.13
C LYS A 38 -9.56 11.60 -10.68
N ILE A 39 -10.59 10.89 -10.23
CA ILE A 39 -10.69 10.35 -8.87
C ILE A 39 -9.58 9.33 -8.62
N LEU A 40 -9.38 8.38 -9.54
CA LEU A 40 -8.28 7.40 -9.49
C LEU A 40 -6.93 8.12 -9.35
N ARG A 41 -6.67 9.11 -10.20
CA ARG A 41 -5.40 9.87 -10.16
C ARG A 41 -5.19 10.59 -8.83
N ILE A 42 -6.23 11.21 -8.26
CA ILE A 42 -6.12 11.91 -6.98
C ILE A 42 -5.86 10.90 -5.85
N LEU A 43 -6.60 9.78 -5.81
CA LEU A 43 -6.40 8.76 -4.78
C LEU A 43 -5.00 8.13 -4.84
N CYS A 44 -4.49 7.81 -6.03
CA CYS A 44 -3.10 7.35 -6.19
C CYS A 44 -2.08 8.42 -5.77
N THR A 45 -2.41 9.71 -5.95
CA THR A 45 -1.54 10.81 -5.54
C THR A 45 -1.47 10.92 -4.03
N VAL A 46 -2.61 10.90 -3.31
CA VAL A 46 -2.61 10.97 -1.84
C VAL A 46 -2.03 9.71 -1.20
N ALA A 47 -2.20 8.53 -1.82
CA ALA A 47 -1.55 7.30 -1.38
C ALA A 47 -0.01 7.39 -1.40
N ARG A 48 0.54 8.21 -2.30
CA ARG A 48 1.98 8.42 -2.47
C ARG A 48 2.51 9.62 -1.67
N LEU A 49 1.73 10.69 -1.54
CA LEU A 49 2.20 11.97 -0.99
C LEU A 49 1.79 12.23 0.45
N LEU A 50 0.80 11.50 0.98
CA LEU A 50 0.24 11.74 2.32
C LEU A 50 0.20 10.44 3.15
N PRO A 51 1.36 9.76 3.36
CA PRO A 51 1.43 8.50 4.10
C PRO A 51 1.01 8.63 5.57
N GLU A 52 1.06 9.83 6.15
CA GLU A 52 0.59 10.11 7.52
C GLU A 52 -0.93 9.97 7.69
N LYS A 53 -1.68 9.97 6.57
CA LYS A 53 -3.13 9.76 6.53
C LYS A 53 -3.51 8.41 5.90
N LEU A 54 -2.58 7.46 5.87
CA LEU A 54 -2.72 6.15 5.23
C LEU A 54 -4.09 5.50 5.46
N THR A 55 -4.42 5.23 6.73
CA THR A 55 -5.64 4.47 7.10
C THR A 55 -6.93 5.21 6.79
N ILE A 56 -6.90 6.55 6.70
CA ILE A 56 -8.05 7.36 6.28
C ILE A 56 -8.36 7.07 4.81
N TYR A 57 -7.33 7.06 3.97
CA TYR A 57 -7.50 6.87 2.53
C TYR A 57 -7.76 5.42 2.14
N THR A 58 -7.16 4.44 2.83
CA THR A 58 -7.46 3.01 2.59
C THR A 58 -8.90 2.69 2.99
N THR A 59 -9.39 3.25 4.11
CA THR A 59 -10.81 3.14 4.49
C THR A 59 -11.72 3.74 3.43
N LEU A 60 -11.40 4.94 2.92
CA LEU A 60 -12.18 5.57 1.84
C LEU A 60 -12.25 4.69 0.59
N VAL A 61 -11.11 4.09 0.19
CA VAL A 61 -11.06 3.15 -0.94
C VAL A 61 -11.86 1.89 -0.64
N GLY A 62 -11.83 1.38 0.60
CA GLY A 62 -12.65 0.25 1.05
C GLY A 62 -14.15 0.52 0.88
N LEU A 63 -14.62 1.69 1.31
CA LEU A 63 -16.02 2.11 1.13
C LEU A 63 -16.39 2.24 -0.36
N LEU A 64 -15.51 2.81 -1.17
CA LEU A 64 -15.73 2.91 -2.62
C LEU A 64 -15.75 1.54 -3.31
N ASN A 65 -14.89 0.61 -2.89
CA ASN A 65 -14.88 -0.77 -3.39
C ASN A 65 -16.18 -1.51 -3.05
N ALA A 66 -16.69 -1.35 -1.81
CA ALA A 66 -17.95 -1.96 -1.39
C ALA A 66 -19.15 -1.45 -2.21
N ARG A 67 -19.12 -0.18 -2.63
CA ARG A 67 -20.14 0.44 -3.48
C ARG A 67 -19.98 0.09 -4.96
N ASN A 68 -18.74 0.01 -5.43
CA ASN A 68 -18.40 -0.26 -6.83
C ASN A 68 -17.13 -1.12 -6.92
N TYR A 69 -17.32 -2.43 -7.03
CA TYR A 69 -16.22 -3.40 -7.09
C TYR A 69 -15.29 -3.19 -8.31
N ASN A 70 -15.85 -2.79 -9.45
CA ASN A 70 -15.06 -2.50 -10.66
C ASN A 70 -14.10 -1.32 -10.43
N PHE A 71 -14.55 -0.28 -9.73
CA PHE A 71 -13.69 0.83 -9.35
C PHE A 71 -12.56 0.38 -8.44
N GLY A 72 -12.83 -0.48 -7.45
CA GLY A 72 -11.81 -1.06 -6.59
C GLY A 72 -10.72 -1.80 -7.37
N GLY A 73 -11.12 -2.64 -8.33
CA GLY A 73 -10.19 -3.31 -9.24
C GLY A 73 -9.34 -2.33 -10.06
N GLU A 74 -9.96 -1.35 -10.72
CA GLU A 74 -9.25 -0.32 -11.49
C GLU A 74 -8.28 0.50 -10.63
N PHE A 75 -8.63 0.74 -9.37
CA PHE A 75 -7.77 1.44 -8.41
C PHE A 75 -6.54 0.61 -8.04
N VAL A 76 -6.71 -0.67 -7.71
CA VAL A 76 -5.57 -1.56 -7.41
C VAL A 76 -4.64 -1.66 -8.63
N GLU A 77 -5.18 -1.80 -9.84
CA GLU A 77 -4.36 -1.77 -11.05
C GLU A 77 -3.59 -0.46 -11.22
N ALA A 78 -4.23 0.69 -10.97
CA ALA A 78 -3.58 1.99 -11.05
C ALA A 78 -2.45 2.12 -10.02
N MET A 79 -2.65 1.62 -8.81
CA MET A 79 -1.62 1.58 -7.75
C MET A 79 -0.43 0.71 -8.15
N ILE A 80 -0.65 -0.46 -8.74
CA ILE A 80 0.44 -1.33 -9.22
C ILE A 80 1.20 -0.68 -10.39
N ARG A 81 0.50 -0.02 -11.33
CA ARG A 81 1.14 0.77 -12.39
C ARG A 81 1.99 1.90 -11.81
N GLN A 82 1.47 2.62 -10.81
CA GLN A 82 2.18 3.70 -10.13
C GLN A 82 3.41 3.18 -9.37
N LEU A 83 3.30 2.03 -8.69
CA LEU A 83 4.43 1.41 -8.00
C LEU A 83 5.56 1.06 -8.97
N LYS A 84 5.22 0.43 -10.10
CA LYS A 84 6.21 0.11 -11.16
C LYS A 84 6.89 1.36 -11.70
N GLU A 85 6.15 2.44 -11.91
CA GLU A 85 6.73 3.70 -12.38
C GLU A 85 7.66 4.32 -11.32
N CYS A 86 7.25 4.37 -10.05
CA CYS A 86 8.10 4.90 -8.97
C CYS A 86 9.42 4.13 -8.87
N LEU A 87 9.38 2.79 -8.96
CA LEU A 87 10.58 1.96 -8.98
C LEU A 87 11.47 2.25 -10.19
N LYS A 88 10.87 2.42 -11.37
CA LYS A 88 11.59 2.72 -12.63
C LYS A 88 12.32 4.06 -12.58
N VAL A 89 11.74 5.08 -11.94
CA VAL A 89 12.35 6.42 -11.79
C VAL A 89 13.11 6.60 -10.46
N ASN A 90 13.43 5.51 -9.76
CA ASN A 90 14.19 5.49 -8.50
C ASN A 90 13.54 6.25 -7.32
N MET A 91 12.21 6.42 -7.34
CA MET A 91 11.43 7.02 -6.25
C MET A 91 11.09 5.97 -5.18
N TYR A 92 12.14 5.39 -4.58
CA TYR A 92 12.04 4.27 -3.65
C TYR A 92 11.26 4.59 -2.35
N ASN A 93 11.41 5.80 -1.81
CA ASN A 93 10.66 6.24 -0.62
C ASN A 93 9.15 6.34 -0.88
N GLU A 94 8.77 6.77 -2.08
CA GLU A 94 7.37 6.86 -2.47
C GLU A 94 6.78 5.48 -2.81
N ALA A 95 7.59 4.62 -3.44
CA ALA A 95 7.23 3.23 -3.68
C ALA A 95 6.93 2.47 -2.38
N GLU A 96 7.68 2.75 -1.30
CA GLU A 96 7.43 2.21 0.04
C GLU A 96 6.03 2.61 0.56
N TYR A 97 5.62 3.87 0.39
CA TYR A 97 4.28 4.32 0.80
C TYR A 97 3.17 3.61 0.02
N LEU A 98 3.37 3.41 -1.29
CA LEU A 98 2.44 2.63 -2.11
C LEU A 98 2.35 1.17 -1.66
N VAL A 99 3.47 0.55 -1.26
CA VAL A 99 3.48 -0.82 -0.73
C VAL A 99 2.70 -0.88 0.59
N ARG A 100 2.91 0.05 1.52
CA ARG A 100 2.11 0.14 2.76
C ARG A 100 0.62 0.34 2.49
N PHE A 101 0.29 1.17 1.50
CA PHE A 101 -1.10 1.37 1.07
C PHE A 101 -1.74 0.08 0.57
N LEU A 102 -1.06 -0.65 -0.32
CA LEU A 102 -1.52 -1.96 -0.79
C LEU A 102 -1.65 -2.97 0.36
N SER A 103 -0.73 -2.94 1.33
CA SER A 103 -0.80 -3.78 2.53
C SER A 103 -2.05 -3.49 3.37
N ASP A 104 -2.31 -2.23 3.71
CA ASP A 104 -3.45 -1.89 4.57
C ASP A 104 -4.82 -2.04 3.85
N LEU A 105 -4.83 -2.01 2.51
CA LEU A 105 -6.02 -2.37 1.73
C LEU A 105 -6.50 -3.83 1.92
N VAL A 106 -5.65 -4.72 2.46
CA VAL A 106 -6.08 -6.06 2.89
C VAL A 106 -7.04 -5.97 4.07
N ASN A 107 -6.72 -5.14 5.06
CA ASN A 107 -7.56 -4.90 6.23
C ASN A 107 -8.90 -4.24 5.85
N CYS A 108 -8.91 -3.49 4.73
CA CYS A 108 -10.12 -2.88 4.17
C CYS A 108 -10.89 -3.81 3.20
N HIS A 109 -10.50 -5.09 3.09
CA HIS A 109 -11.12 -6.09 2.21
C HIS A 109 -11.14 -5.70 0.72
N VAL A 110 -10.17 -4.90 0.27
CA VAL A 110 -9.99 -4.53 -1.14
C VAL A 110 -9.01 -5.48 -1.83
N ILE A 111 -7.97 -5.92 -1.13
CA ILE A 111 -6.98 -6.87 -1.64
C ILE A 111 -7.04 -8.16 -0.80
N ALA A 112 -6.96 -9.31 -1.45
CA ALA A 112 -6.91 -10.59 -0.75
C ALA A 112 -5.53 -10.82 -0.10
N ALA A 113 -5.49 -11.27 1.16
CA ALA A 113 -4.25 -11.55 1.87
C ALA A 113 -3.26 -12.44 1.08
N PRO A 114 -3.68 -13.53 0.39
CA PRO A 114 -2.76 -14.33 -0.42
C PRO A 114 -2.04 -13.55 -1.51
N SER A 115 -2.68 -12.53 -2.10
CA SER A 115 -2.05 -11.69 -3.13
C SER A 115 -0.93 -10.83 -2.56
N MET A 116 -1.09 -10.31 -1.34
CA MET A 116 -0.03 -9.55 -0.66
C MET A 116 1.12 -10.46 -0.21
N VAL A 117 0.84 -11.66 0.30
CA VAL A 117 1.89 -12.64 0.62
C VAL A 117 2.71 -12.98 -0.62
N ALA A 118 2.06 -13.29 -1.75
CA ALA A 118 2.76 -13.58 -3.00
C ALA A 118 3.62 -12.40 -3.49
N MET A 119 3.17 -11.15 -3.27
CA MET A 119 3.98 -9.96 -3.57
C MET A 119 5.22 -9.89 -2.66
N PHE A 120 5.08 -10.15 -1.36
CA PHE A 120 6.19 -10.16 -0.43
C PHE A 120 7.18 -11.31 -0.66
N GLU A 121 6.73 -12.47 -1.13
CA GLU A 121 7.61 -13.54 -1.63
C GLU A 121 8.50 -13.05 -2.76
N LYS A 122 7.95 -12.29 -3.71
CA LYS A 122 8.76 -11.69 -4.80
C LYS A 122 9.72 -10.61 -4.29
N PHE A 123 9.38 -9.90 -3.21
CA PHE A 123 10.27 -8.91 -2.62
C PHE A 123 11.44 -9.59 -1.92
N VAL A 124 11.16 -10.59 -1.07
CA VAL A 124 12.19 -11.32 -0.33
C VAL A 124 13.06 -12.16 -1.27
N SER A 125 12.53 -12.65 -2.40
CA SER A 125 13.34 -13.40 -3.38
C SER A 125 14.46 -12.57 -4.01
N VAL A 126 14.36 -11.23 -4.01
CA VAL A 126 15.45 -10.36 -4.47
C VAL A 126 16.74 -10.60 -3.67
N THR A 127 16.63 -11.02 -2.41
CA THR A 127 17.81 -11.36 -1.58
C THR A 127 18.62 -12.53 -2.11
N GLN A 128 18.07 -13.32 -3.04
CA GLN A 128 18.73 -14.47 -3.69
C GLN A 128 19.25 -14.14 -5.10
N GLU A 129 19.02 -12.93 -5.60
CA GLU A 129 19.63 -12.48 -6.87
C GLU A 129 21.16 -12.39 -6.69
N GLU A 130 21.90 -12.90 -7.68
CA GLU A 130 23.36 -12.81 -7.72
C GLU A 130 23.81 -11.48 -8.31
N ASP A 131 25.02 -11.03 -7.94
CA ASP A 131 25.67 -9.84 -8.50
C ASP A 131 24.89 -8.51 -8.39
N ILE A 132 24.03 -8.36 -7.38
CA ILE A 132 23.30 -7.11 -7.11
C ILE A 132 23.81 -6.34 -5.88
N PRO A 133 23.65 -5.00 -5.85
CA PRO A 133 24.02 -4.20 -4.69
C PRO A 133 23.21 -4.56 -3.43
N GLN A 134 23.85 -4.59 -2.25
CA GLN A 134 23.16 -4.85 -0.98
C GLN A 134 22.00 -3.87 -0.72
N VAL A 135 22.16 -2.61 -1.11
CA VAL A 135 21.13 -1.57 -0.93
C VAL A 135 19.83 -1.87 -1.71
N ARG A 136 19.91 -2.64 -2.81
CA ARG A 136 18.73 -3.10 -3.57
C ARG A 136 17.94 -4.12 -2.74
N CYS A 137 18.62 -5.15 -2.23
CA CYS A 137 18.02 -6.14 -1.33
C CYS A 137 17.45 -5.50 -0.07
N ASP A 138 18.21 -4.58 0.54
CA ASP A 138 17.82 -3.87 1.76
C ASP A 138 16.50 -3.14 1.58
N TRP A 139 16.28 -2.47 0.44
CA TRP A 139 15.03 -1.74 0.19
C TRP A 139 13.82 -2.67 0.09
N TYR A 140 13.91 -3.79 -0.64
CA TYR A 140 12.78 -4.74 -0.74
C TYR A 140 12.45 -5.40 0.60
N VAL A 141 13.48 -5.78 1.38
CA VAL A 141 13.31 -6.30 2.74
C VAL A 141 12.70 -5.23 3.66
N PHE A 142 13.14 -3.98 3.56
CA PHE A 142 12.59 -2.88 4.32
C PHE A 142 11.12 -2.59 3.95
N ALA A 143 10.78 -2.56 2.66
CA ALA A 143 9.41 -2.37 2.20
C ALA A 143 8.46 -3.49 2.69
N PHE A 144 8.95 -4.73 2.79
CA PHE A 144 8.21 -5.84 3.41
C PHE A 144 8.05 -5.65 4.93
N LEU A 145 9.16 -5.56 5.67
CA LEU A 145 9.14 -5.52 7.14
C LEU A 145 8.39 -4.30 7.66
N SER A 146 8.57 -3.15 7.01
CA SER A 146 7.92 -1.91 7.38
C SER A 146 6.46 -1.80 6.95
N SER A 147 5.88 -2.83 6.33
CA SER A 147 4.43 -2.94 6.12
C SER A 147 3.73 -3.82 7.16
N LEU A 148 4.49 -4.68 7.86
CA LEU A 148 3.95 -5.61 8.86
C LEU A 148 3.21 -4.92 10.03
N PRO A 149 3.56 -3.71 10.50
CA PRO A 149 2.77 -3.06 11.54
C PRO A 149 1.32 -2.79 11.15
N TRP A 150 1.02 -2.71 9.85
CA TRP A 150 -0.33 -2.47 9.34
C TRP A 150 -1.06 -3.76 9.01
N VAL A 151 -0.39 -4.71 8.34
CA VAL A 151 -1.05 -5.91 7.78
C VAL A 151 -0.63 -7.23 8.41
N GLY A 152 0.42 -7.23 9.24
CA GLY A 152 1.11 -8.46 9.67
C GLY A 152 0.19 -9.46 10.37
N LYS A 153 -0.73 -8.98 11.20
CA LYS A 153 -1.73 -9.83 11.87
C LYS A 153 -2.61 -10.56 10.85
N GLU A 154 -3.23 -9.83 9.92
CA GLU A 154 -4.14 -10.40 8.92
C GLU A 154 -3.42 -11.39 8.00
N LEU A 155 -2.17 -11.10 7.60
CA LEU A 155 -1.41 -12.07 6.80
C LEU A 155 -1.07 -13.33 7.59
N TYR A 156 -0.62 -13.20 8.84
CA TYR A 156 -0.25 -14.34 9.66
C TYR A 156 -1.47 -15.22 10.00
N GLU A 157 -2.63 -14.63 10.28
CA GLU A 157 -3.87 -15.38 10.55
C GLU A 157 -4.35 -16.19 9.33
N LYS A 158 -4.01 -15.78 8.10
CA LYS A 158 -4.45 -16.45 6.87
C LYS A 158 -3.38 -17.38 6.28
N LYS A 159 -2.11 -17.10 6.53
CA LYS A 159 -0.93 -17.59 5.80
C LYS A 159 0.30 -17.71 6.70
N ASP A 160 0.12 -18.25 7.90
CA ASP A 160 1.17 -18.40 8.94
C ASP A 160 2.42 -19.10 8.41
N ALA A 161 2.27 -20.27 7.78
CA ALA A 161 3.39 -21.05 7.25
C ALA A 161 4.19 -20.28 6.17
N GLU A 162 3.51 -19.57 5.27
CA GLU A 162 4.15 -18.75 4.26
C GLU A 162 4.85 -17.51 4.87
N ILE A 163 4.26 -16.87 5.88
CA ILE A 163 4.89 -15.75 6.58
C ILE A 163 6.11 -16.20 7.39
N ASP A 164 6.06 -17.34 8.09
CA ASP A 164 7.22 -17.89 8.80
C ASP A 164 8.38 -18.19 7.83
N CYS A 165 8.07 -18.71 6.65
CA CYS A 165 9.03 -18.93 5.58
C CYS A 165 9.68 -17.60 5.12
N LEU A 166 8.89 -16.55 4.91
CA LEU A 166 9.41 -15.21 4.55
C LEU A 166 10.31 -14.61 5.64
N LEU A 167 9.91 -14.73 6.90
CA LEU A 167 10.67 -14.23 8.04
C LEU A 167 11.99 -14.98 8.19
N SER A 168 12.01 -16.30 8.00
CA SER A 168 13.23 -17.12 8.03
C SER A 168 14.23 -16.74 6.92
N HIS A 169 13.75 -16.56 5.69
CA HIS A 169 14.59 -16.07 4.59
C HIS A 169 15.12 -14.66 4.85
N THR A 170 14.27 -13.78 5.40
CA THR A 170 14.65 -12.42 5.76
C THR A 170 15.72 -12.42 6.85
N GLU A 171 15.56 -13.22 7.91
CA GLU A 171 16.54 -13.35 8.99
C GLU A 171 17.89 -13.83 8.47
N SER A 172 17.88 -14.86 7.61
CA SER A 172 19.08 -15.41 6.96
C SER A 172 19.82 -14.34 6.15
N TYR A 173 19.08 -13.52 5.40
CA TYR A 173 19.65 -12.37 4.70
C TYR A 173 20.24 -11.34 5.66
N LEU A 174 19.50 -10.94 6.71
CA LEU A 174 19.95 -9.93 7.68
C LEU A 174 21.26 -10.31 8.38
N LYS A 175 21.48 -11.61 8.66
CA LYS A 175 22.72 -12.14 9.28
C LYS A 175 23.97 -11.99 8.41
N ARG A 176 23.83 -12.01 7.08
CA ARG A 176 24.96 -11.92 6.13
C ARG A 176 25.24 -10.51 5.59
N ARG A 177 24.42 -9.51 5.96
CA ARG A 177 24.60 -8.13 5.51
C ARG A 177 25.90 -7.53 6.05
N GLN A 178 26.63 -6.85 5.18
CA GLN A 178 27.77 -6.03 5.55
C GLN A 178 27.29 -4.78 6.30
N LYS A 179 27.98 -4.44 7.40
CA LYS A 179 27.68 -3.30 8.27
C LYS A 179 28.72 -2.19 8.20
N ILE A 180 29.45 -2.10 7.08
CA ILE A 180 30.57 -1.15 6.88
C ILE A 180 30.14 0.32 7.04
N HIS A 181 28.85 0.62 6.80
CA HIS A 181 28.26 1.95 6.96
C HIS A 181 27.88 2.29 8.41
N VAL A 182 27.90 1.32 9.33
CA VAL A 182 27.65 1.52 10.76
C VAL A 182 29.00 1.76 11.43
N PRO A 183 29.23 2.95 12.03
CA PRO A 183 30.49 3.29 12.70
C PRO A 183 30.86 2.35 13.84
#